data_AF-A0A662TYT0-F1
#
_entry.id   AF-A0A662TYT0-F1
#
_cell.length_a   1.000
_cell.length_b   1.000
_cell.length_c   1.000
_cell.angle_alpha   90.00
_cell.angle_beta   90.00
_cell.angle_gamma   90.00
#
_symmetry.space_group_name_H-M   'P 1'
#
loop_
_entity.id
_entity.type
_entity.pdbx_description
1 polymer ?
#
loop_
_entity_poly.entity_id
_entity_poly.type
_entity_poly.pdbx_seq_one_letter_code
_entity_poly.pdbx_strand_id
1 'polypeptide(L)'
;MGIASWKEIPLGGIILEPRTSLKYKTGSWRSSTPKIDYNKCIRCLFCWIYCPEPAITRDEENNVTIDLDYCKGCGICANVCPVKAITMEAL
;
A
#
# COMPACT_ATOMS: atom_id res chain seq x y z
N MET A 1 15.07 10.90 3.12
CA MET A 1 15.70 10.04 2.10
C MET A 1 16.85 10.82 1.48
N GLY A 2 18.09 10.48 1.85
CA GLY A 2 19.26 11.04 1.18
C GLY A 2 19.44 10.35 -0.16
N ILE A 3 19.59 11.13 -1.22
CA ILE A 3 20.05 10.63 -2.52
C ILE A 3 21.49 10.11 -2.33
N ALA A 4 21.72 8.84 -2.63
CA ALA A 4 23.05 8.25 -2.58
C ALA A 4 24.00 8.99 -3.54
N SER A 5 25.20 9.26 -3.08
CA SER A 5 26.29 9.78 -3.90
C SER A 5 26.75 8.72 -4.90
N TRP A 6 27.30 9.16 -6.04
CA TRP A 6 27.89 8.24 -7.04
C TRP A 6 28.98 7.32 -6.45
N LYS A 7 29.61 7.73 -5.34
CA LYS A 7 30.61 6.92 -4.60
C LYS A 7 29.99 5.74 -3.83
N GLU A 8 28.70 5.79 -3.56
CA GLU A 8 27.97 4.80 -2.77
C GLU A 8 27.21 3.80 -3.66
N ILE A 9 27.14 4.06 -4.97
CA ILE A 9 26.48 3.18 -5.94
C ILE A 9 27.41 1.99 -6.23
N PRO A 10 26.91 0.73 -6.13
CA PRO A 10 27.67 -0.45 -6.49
C PRO A 10 28.18 -0.41 -7.94
N LEU A 11 29.29 -1.10 -8.22
CA LEU A 11 29.85 -1.18 -9.56
C LEU A 11 28.78 -1.68 -10.56
N GLY A 12 28.55 -0.89 -11.62
CA GLY A 12 27.53 -1.21 -12.63
C GLY A 12 26.08 -1.02 -12.17
N GLY A 13 25.84 -0.36 -11.03
CA GLY A 13 24.48 -0.12 -10.52
C GLY A 13 23.74 -1.38 -10.12
N ILE A 14 24.47 -2.46 -9.83
CA ILE A 14 23.87 -3.74 -9.47
C ILE A 14 23.16 -3.66 -8.11
N ILE A 15 22.03 -4.34 -8.00
CA ILE A 15 21.28 -4.46 -6.75
C ILE A 15 21.86 -5.63 -5.96
N LEU A 16 22.51 -5.33 -4.84
CA LEU A 16 23.23 -6.33 -4.02
C LEU A 16 22.30 -7.18 -3.12
N GLU A 17 21.10 -6.69 -2.83
CA GLU A 17 20.16 -7.31 -1.91
C GLU A 17 18.78 -7.45 -2.54
N PRO A 18 18.04 -8.54 -2.30
CA PRO A 18 16.64 -8.62 -2.73
C PRO A 18 15.75 -7.64 -1.95
N ARG A 19 14.55 -7.36 -2.47
CA ARG A 19 13.52 -6.53 -1.81
C ARG A 19 13.92 -5.09 -1.47
N THR A 20 14.85 -4.49 -2.22
CA THR A 20 15.25 -3.07 -2.04
C THR A 20 14.12 -2.07 -2.27
N SER A 21 13.04 -2.45 -2.97
CA SER A 21 11.84 -1.62 -3.13
C SER A 21 11.22 -1.21 -1.78
N LEU A 22 11.36 -2.02 -0.72
CA LEU A 22 10.88 -1.70 0.62
C LEU A 22 11.63 -0.53 1.28
N LYS A 23 12.78 -0.11 0.74
CA LYS A 23 13.48 1.09 1.20
C LYS A 23 12.73 2.37 0.75
N TYR A 24 11.82 2.25 -0.21
CA TYR A 24 11.11 3.37 -0.85
C TYR A 24 9.65 3.47 -0.40
N LYS A 25 9.44 4.10 0.76
CA LYS A 25 8.09 4.37 1.29
C LYS A 25 7.34 5.39 0.43
N THR A 26 6.20 5.01 -0.15
CA THR A 26 5.39 5.84 -1.04
C THR A 26 4.18 6.48 -0.36
N GLY A 27 4.04 6.33 0.95
CA GLY A 27 2.88 6.82 1.70
C GLY A 27 2.68 8.33 1.67
N SER A 28 3.75 9.10 1.48
CA SER A 28 3.68 10.56 1.36
C SER A 28 3.01 11.06 0.07
N TRP A 29 2.69 10.18 -0.88
CA TRP A 29 2.05 10.55 -2.14
C TRP A 29 0.53 10.72 -2.00
N ARG A 30 -0.04 10.33 -0.86
CA ARG A 30 -1.47 10.40 -0.60
C ARG A 30 -1.97 11.84 -0.57
N SER A 31 -3.10 12.07 -1.24
CA SER A 31 -3.98 13.22 -0.96
C SER A 31 -5.19 12.83 -0.08
N SER A 32 -5.47 11.53 0.03
CA SER A 32 -6.56 10.98 0.84
C SER A 32 -6.17 9.61 1.41
N THR A 33 -6.79 9.22 2.53
CA THR A 33 -6.50 8.00 3.27
C THR A 33 -7.73 7.07 3.25
N PRO A 34 -7.57 5.78 2.90
CA PRO A 34 -8.66 4.82 2.98
C PRO A 34 -8.96 4.44 4.44
N LYS A 35 -10.23 4.45 4.84
CA LYS A 35 -10.72 3.98 6.14
C LYS A 35 -11.65 2.79 5.94
N ILE A 36 -11.40 1.70 6.67
CA ILE A 36 -12.22 0.48 6.61
C ILE A 36 -13.23 0.48 7.76
N ASP A 37 -14.50 0.27 7.43
CA ASP A 37 -15.56 -0.11 8.36
C ASP A 37 -15.62 -1.65 8.45
N TYR A 38 -15.03 -2.20 9.52
CA TYR A 38 -14.95 -3.64 9.72
C TYR A 38 -16.32 -4.29 9.98
N ASN A 39 -17.33 -3.54 10.42
CA ASN A 39 -18.67 -4.09 10.62
C ASN A 39 -19.39 -4.35 9.29
N LYS A 40 -19.03 -3.62 8.23
CA LYS A 40 -19.56 -3.83 6.87
C LYS A 40 -18.71 -4.78 6.03
N CYS A 41 -17.47 -5.00 6.41
CA CYS A 41 -16.54 -5.80 5.63
C CYS A 41 -16.96 -7.28 5.60
N ILE A 42 -17.27 -7.80 4.41
CA ILE A 42 -17.61 -9.22 4.20
C ILE A 42 -16.39 -10.11 3.89
N ARG A 43 -15.17 -9.60 4.10
CA ARG A 43 -13.90 -10.33 3.89
C ARG A 43 -13.73 -10.97 2.50
N CYS A 44 -14.29 -10.33 1.46
CA CYS A 44 -14.22 -10.82 0.07
C CYS A 44 -12.85 -10.62 -0.62
N LEU A 45 -11.92 -9.91 0.02
CA LEU A 45 -10.55 -9.65 -0.47
C LEU A 45 -10.44 -8.89 -1.80
N PHE A 46 -11.49 -8.26 -2.32
CA PHE A 46 -11.40 -7.46 -3.53
C PHE A 46 -10.44 -6.28 -3.37
N CYS A 47 -10.51 -5.57 -2.24
CA CYS A 47 -9.57 -4.50 -1.94
C CYS A 47 -8.11 -5.00 -1.95
N TRP A 48 -7.86 -6.22 -1.46
CA TRP A 48 -6.53 -6.83 -1.42
C TRP A 48 -6.01 -7.18 -2.81
N ILE A 49 -6.80 -7.90 -3.62
CA ILE A 49 -6.34 -8.37 -4.95
C ILE A 49 -6.23 -7.25 -5.98
N TYR A 50 -7.05 -6.21 -5.87
CA TYR A 50 -7.03 -5.08 -6.81
C TYR A 50 -6.09 -3.95 -6.39
N CYS A 51 -5.44 -4.03 -5.22
CA CYS A 51 -4.48 -2.99 -4.83
C CYS A 51 -3.26 -3.07 -5.75
N PRO A 52 -2.98 -2.05 -6.58
CA PRO A 52 -1.82 -2.09 -7.49
C PRO A 52 -0.50 -1.93 -6.72
N GLU A 53 -0.60 -1.42 -5.49
CA GLU A 53 0.45 -1.43 -4.50
C GLU A 53 0.12 -2.56 -3.52
N PRO A 54 1.04 -3.47 -3.16
CA PRO A 54 0.82 -4.46 -2.10
C PRO A 54 0.76 -3.82 -0.69
N ALA A 55 0.11 -2.67 -0.55
CA ALA A 55 -0.13 -1.95 0.69
C ALA A 55 -1.34 -2.47 1.47
N ILE A 56 -2.00 -3.53 1.00
CA ILE A 56 -3.06 -4.20 1.75
C ILE A 56 -2.58 -5.62 2.05
N THR A 57 -2.55 -5.99 3.33
CA THR A 57 -2.23 -7.34 3.80
C THR A 57 -3.49 -8.02 4.33
N ARG A 58 -3.45 -9.35 4.50
CA ARG A 58 -4.51 -10.13 5.14
C ARG A 58 -3.93 -11.11 6.16
N ASP A 59 -4.69 -11.41 7.20
CA ASP A 59 -4.41 -12.53 8.11
C ASP A 59 -5.05 -13.84 7.60
N GLU A 60 -4.96 -14.91 8.42
CA GLU A 60 -5.53 -16.22 8.11
C GLU A 60 -7.07 -16.21 8.05
N GLU A 61 -7.72 -15.27 8.75
CA GLU A 61 -9.17 -15.09 8.78
C GLU A 61 -9.69 -14.14 7.68
N ASN A 62 -8.81 -13.65 6.80
CA ASN A 62 -9.10 -12.65 5.78
C ASN A 62 -9.48 -11.26 6.31
N ASN A 63 -9.09 -10.91 7.53
CA ASN A 63 -9.10 -9.52 7.96
C ASN A 63 -7.96 -8.77 7.26
N VAL A 64 -8.28 -7.61 6.68
CA VAL A 64 -7.34 -6.83 5.90
C VAL A 64 -6.78 -5.66 6.71
N THR A 65 -5.50 -5.34 6.52
CA THR A 65 -4.85 -4.15 7.09
C THR A 65 -4.21 -3.33 5.97
N ILE A 66 -4.27 -2.00 6.07
CA ILE A 66 -3.67 -1.09 5.09
C ILE A 66 -2.37 -0.52 5.66
N ASP A 67 -1.26 -0.77 4.96
CA ASP A 67 0.05 -0.19 5.25
C ASP A 67 0.13 1.25 4.71
N LEU A 68 0.07 2.21 5.63
CA LEU A 68 0.16 3.64 5.32
C LEU A 68 1.60 4.12 5.07
N ASP A 69 2.62 3.28 5.16
CA ASP A 69 3.95 3.65 4.66
C ASP A 69 4.05 3.51 3.13
N TYR A 70 3.16 2.73 2.51
CA TYR A 70 3.17 2.49 1.05
C TYR A 70 1.89 2.91 0.33
N CYS A 71 0.73 2.89 1.00
CA CYS A 71 -0.54 3.24 0.39
C CYS A 71 -0.47 4.61 -0.32
N LYS A 72 -0.76 4.68 -1.62
CA LYS A 72 -0.75 5.94 -2.37
C LYS A 72 -2.07 6.71 -2.35
N GLY A 73 -3.11 6.13 -1.72
CA GLY A 73 -4.41 6.81 -1.58
C GLY A 73 -5.18 6.91 -2.91
N CYS A 74 -4.97 5.97 -3.83
CA CYS A 74 -5.59 5.99 -5.16
C CYS A 74 -7.10 5.70 -5.18
N GLY A 75 -7.67 5.21 -4.08
CA GLY A 75 -9.11 4.94 -3.95
C GLY A 75 -9.63 3.69 -4.68
N ILE A 76 -8.78 2.90 -5.36
CA ILE A 76 -9.21 1.68 -6.05
C ILE A 76 -9.89 0.70 -5.10
N CYS A 77 -9.33 0.49 -3.90
CA CYS A 77 -9.91 -0.39 -2.88
C CYS A 77 -11.33 0.02 -2.48
N ALA A 78 -11.62 1.32 -2.36
CA ALA A 78 -12.94 1.86 -2.07
C ALA A 78 -13.90 1.68 -3.25
N ASN A 79 -13.42 1.87 -4.49
CA ASN A 79 -14.23 1.70 -5.68
C ASN A 79 -14.69 0.23 -5.85
N VAL A 80 -13.75 -0.71 -5.79
CA VAL A 80 -14.02 -2.14 -6.02
C VAL A 80 -14.74 -2.84 -4.86
N CYS A 81 -14.83 -2.20 -3.68
CA CYS A 81 -15.51 -2.80 -2.54
C CYS A 81 -17.02 -2.95 -2.84
N PRO A 82 -17.56 -4.19 -2.92
CA PRO A 82 -18.95 -4.40 -3.32
C PRO A 82 -19.96 -3.91 -2.28
N VAL A 83 -19.55 -3.91 -1.01
CA VAL A 83 -20.38 -3.49 0.14
C VAL A 83 -20.04 -2.08 0.64
N LYS A 84 -19.18 -1.35 -0.09
CA LYS A 84 -18.75 0.02 0.25
C LYS A 84 -18.29 0.16 1.70
N ALA A 85 -17.56 -0.84 2.21
CA ALA A 85 -16.97 -0.85 3.54
C ALA A 85 -15.69 0.00 3.65
N ILE A 86 -15.27 0.68 2.57
CA ILE A 86 -14.07 1.52 2.57
C ILE A 86 -14.44 2.90 2.07
N THR A 87 -14.11 3.92 2.85
CA THR A 87 -14.27 5.35 2.52
C THR A 87 -12.90 5.99 2.31
N MET A 88 -12.83 7.06 1.51
CA MET A 88 -11.62 7.87 1.34
C MET A 88 -11.80 9.19 2.09
N GLU A 89 -10.92 9.44 3.05
CA GLU A 89 -10.92 10.66 3.88
C GLU A 89 -9.78 11.57 3.43
N ALA A 90 -10.04 12.87 3.25
CA ALA A 90 -8.98 13.84 2.97
C ALA A 90 -8.04 13.96 4.18
N LEU A 91 -6.74 14.21 3.90
CA LEU A 91 -5.74 14.47 4.93
C LEU A 91 -5.93 15.85 5.58
#